data_AF-A0A2W8GKJ2-F1
#
_entry.id   AF-A0A2W8GKJ2-F1
#
_cell.length_a   1.000
_cell.length_b   1.000
_cell.length_c   1.000
_cell.angle_alpha   90.00
_cell.angle_beta   90.00
_cell.angle_gamma   90.00
#
_symmetry.space_group_name_H-M   'P 1'
#
loop_
_entity.id
_entity.type
_entity.pdbx_description
1 polymer ?
#
loop_
_entity_poly.entity_id
_entity_poly.type
_entity_poly.pdbx_seq_one_letter_code
_entity_poly.pdbx_strand_id
1 'polypeptide(L)' 'MKHTDIRAAVLDALEQHEHGATLFDGRPAVFDEADFPAIAVYLTGAEYT' A
#
# COMPACT_ATOMS: atom_id res chain seq x y z
N MET A 1 2.50 11.13 10.82
CA MET A 1 3.81 11.31 10.13
C MET A 1 3.45 11.44 8.66
N LYS A 2 3.77 12.54 7.98
CA LYS A 2 3.14 12.89 6.68
C LYS A 2 3.16 11.78 5.64
N HIS A 3 4.22 10.97 5.61
CA HIS A 3 4.32 9.80 4.73
C HIS A 3 3.33 8.68 5.06
N THR A 4 3.09 8.39 6.34
CA THR A 4 2.05 7.44 6.77
C THR A 4 0.67 7.95 6.39
N ASP A 5 0.42 9.24 6.60
CA ASP A 5 -0.89 9.85 6.33
C ASP A 5 -1.22 9.80 4.82
N ILE A 6 -0.22 9.97 3.94
CA ILE A 6 -0.36 9.80 2.48
C ILE A 6 -0.74 8.36 2.12
N ARG A 7 -0.01 7.37 2.65
CA ARG A 7 -0.25 5.96 2.28
C ARG A 7 -1.59 5.47 2.83
N ALA A 8 -1.93 5.85 4.06
CA ALA A 8 -3.22 5.55 4.68
C ALA A 8 -4.39 6.10 3.84
N ALA A 9 -4.34 7.36 3.40
CA ALA A 9 -5.42 7.93 2.58
C ALA A 9 -5.64 7.19 1.25
N VAL A 10 -4.58 6.64 0.65
CA VAL A 10 -4.68 5.82 -0.58
C VAL A 10 -5.23 4.43 -0.26
N LEU A 11 -4.76 3.80 0.81
CA LEU A 11 -5.24 2.49 1.26
C LEU A 11 -6.73 2.55 1.64
N ASP A 12 -7.17 3.56 2.39
CA ASP A 12 -8.57 3.77 2.78
C ASP A 12 -9.48 3.89 1.55
N ALA A 13 -9.04 4.60 0.51
CA ALA A 13 -9.78 4.70 -0.74
C ALA A 13 -9.83 3.36 -1.49
N LEU A 14 -8.73 2.60 -1.50
CA LEU A 14 -8.67 1.28 -2.12
C LEU A 14 -9.57 0.28 -1.39
N GLU A 15 -9.60 0.28 -0.05
CA GLU A 15 -10.48 -0.60 0.74
C GLU A 15 -11.97 -0.38 0.44
N GLN A 16 -12.36 0.82 0.02
CA GLN A 16 -13.75 1.15 -0.34
C GLN A 16 -14.14 0.71 -1.75
N HIS A 17 -13.17 0.48 -2.64
CA HIS A 17 -13.40 0.18 -4.05
C HIS A 17 -13.00 -1.24 -4.44
N GLU A 18 -11.99 -1.80 -3.78
CA GLU A 18 -11.41 -3.10 -4.04
C GLU A 18 -11.57 -4.00 -2.81
N HIS A 19 -12.18 -5.17 -3.01
CA HIS A 19 -12.42 -6.17 -1.96
C HIS A 19 -11.82 -7.55 -2.27
N GLY A 20 -11.20 -7.69 -3.44
CA GLY A 20 -10.67 -8.95 -3.92
C GLY A 20 -9.16 -9.09 -3.81
N ALA A 21 -8.45 -8.03 -3.38
CA ALA A 21 -7.00 -7.99 -3.38
C ALA A 21 -6.43 -7.73 -1.98
N THR A 22 -5.27 -8.32 -1.70
CA THR A 22 -4.51 -8.08 -0.48
C THR A 22 -3.80 -6.73 -0.56
N LEU A 23 -4.06 -5.84 0.39
CA LEU A 23 -3.47 -4.51 0.44
C LEU A 23 -2.23 -4.48 1.35
N PHE A 24 -1.14 -3.86 0.88
CA PHE A 24 0.11 -3.72 1.63
C PHE A 24 0.51 -2.24 1.83
N ASP A 25 0.82 -1.86 3.07
CA ASP A 25 1.43 -0.56 3.41
C ASP A 25 2.96 -0.64 3.36
N GLY A 26 3.53 -0.46 2.17
CA GLY A 26 4.95 -0.66 1.89
C GLY A 26 5.15 -1.64 0.73
N ARG A 27 6.37 -1.65 0.15
CA ARG A 27 6.71 -2.62 -0.90
C ARG A 27 7.18 -3.93 -0.25
N PRO A 28 6.41 -5.03 -0.31
CA PRO A 28 6.84 -6.32 0.22
C PRO A 28 8.05 -6.85 -0.58
N ALA A 29 8.94 -7.55 0.11
CA ALA A 29 10.12 -8.18 -0.51
C ALA A 29 9.82 -9.60 -1.02
N VAL A 30 8.80 -10.24 -0.46
CA VAL A 30 8.37 -11.62 -0.75
C VAL A 30 6.85 -11.63 -0.75
N PHE A 31 6.25 -12.50 -1.57
CA PHE A 31 4.81 -12.76 -1.61
C PHE A 31 4.56 -14.25 -1.41
N ASP A 32 3.45 -14.57 -0.74
CA ASP A 32 2.87 -15.92 -0.74
C ASP A 32 1.83 -16.04 -1.87
N GLU A 33 1.61 -17.27 -2.37
CA GLU A 33 0.64 -17.49 -3.46
C GLU A 33 -0.80 -17.08 -3.05
N ALA A 34 -1.11 -17.15 -1.76
CA ALA A 34 -2.37 -16.72 -1.18
C ALA A 34 -2.56 -15.20 -1.15
N ASP A 35 -1.49 -14.41 -1.30
CA ASP A 35 -1.59 -12.95 -1.31
C ASP A 35 -2.20 -12.43 -2.61
N PHE A 36 -2.22 -13.23 -3.67
CA PHE A 36 -2.68 -12.81 -4.99
C PHE A 36 -4.20 -12.87 -5.16
N PRO A 37 -4.81 -11.83 -5.76
CA PRO A 37 -4.18 -10.61 -6.29
C PRO A 37 -3.77 -9.61 -5.18
N ALA A 38 -2.63 -8.92 -5.35
CA ALA A 38 -2.07 -8.02 -4.33
C ALA A 38 -1.85 -6.59 -4.86
N ILE A 39 -2.08 -5.59 -4.00
CA ILE A 39 -1.83 -4.17 -4.27
C ILE A 39 -0.98 -3.60 -3.14
N ALA A 40 0.17 -2.99 -3.47
CA ALA A 40 1.08 -2.40 -2.49
C ALA A 40 1.22 -0.88 -2.68
N VAL A 41 1.08 -0.13 -1.60
CA VAL A 41 1.20 1.34 -1.58
C VAL A 41 2.45 1.73 -0.83
N TYR A 42 3.39 2.44 -1.47
CA TYR A 42 4.65 2.82 -0.85
C TYR A 42 5.20 4.13 -1.44
N LEU A 43 6.12 4.76 -0.70
CA LEU A 43 6.82 5.98 -1.12
C LEU A 43 8.30 5.67 -1.35
N THR A 44 8.90 6.28 -2.38
CA THR A 44 10.33 6.19 -2.67
C THR A 44 10.90 7.55 -3.02
N GLY A 45 12.19 7.77 -2.71
CA GLY A 45 12.87 9.03 -3.06
C GLY A 45 12.29 10.25 -2.34
N ALA A 46 11.70 10.06 -1.15
CA ALA A 46 11.17 11.16 -0.37
C ALA A 46 12.33 11.95 0.25
N GLU A 47 12.61 13.12 -0.30
CA GLU A 47 13.60 14.06 0.22
C GLU A 47 12.90 15.12 1.09
N TYR A 48 13.45 15.35 2.28
CA TYR A 48 13.07 16.48 3.11
C TYR A 48 13.91 17.67 2.66
N THR A 49 13.29 18.65 2.00
CA THR A 49 13.92 19.95 1.72
C THR A 49 13.71 20.89 2.90
#